data_AF-A0A2N4YBT9-F1
#
_entry.id   AF-A0A2N4YBT9-F1
#
_cell.length_a   1.000
_cell.length_b   1.000
_cell.length_c   1.000
_cell.angle_alpha   90.00
_cell.angle_beta   90.00
_cell.angle_gamma   90.00
#
_symmetry.space_group_name_H-M   'P 1'
#
loop_
_entity.id
_entity.type
_entity.pdbx_description
1 polymer ?
#
loop_
_entity_poly.entity_id
_entity_poly.type
_entity_poly.pdbx_seq_one_letter_code
_entity_poly.pdbx_strand_id
1 'polypeptide(L)'
;MPNSSARAPSALASPPSGPCSSSPRPGASSPSSCHVGAKRPQRVSLSAPSSPMHCSYSLTFPSQPDATRTRPPMTRPRNPQSGVTLLEVMIVLAVIALIVGFGAPRLMESFGRAKSQAAEVAMANLKGAVQLFYIDTGRYPTEGEGLAALLAAPEGVANWKGPYLDGETDLADPWGRPFTYTAPGETGPFGLTTLGRDGQPGGSGEDSDISL
;
A
#
# COMPACT_ATOMS: atom_id res chain seq x y z
N MET A 1 -25.90 -72.63 5.13
CA MET A 1 -27.09 -72.84 5.98
C MET A 1 -27.30 -71.56 6.79
N PRO A 2 -28.39 -70.81 6.51
CA PRO A 2 -28.71 -69.50 7.07
C PRO A 2 -29.66 -69.61 8.28
N ASN A 3 -29.81 -68.54 9.06
CA ASN A 3 -30.96 -68.33 9.95
C ASN A 3 -31.37 -66.84 9.85
N SER A 4 -32.40 -66.47 9.08
CA SER A 4 -33.83 -66.42 9.45
C SER A 4 -34.14 -65.64 10.74
N SER A 5 -34.65 -64.41 10.60
CA SER A 5 -36.09 -64.13 10.78
C SER A 5 -36.40 -62.64 10.96
N ALA A 6 -37.43 -62.20 10.22
CA ALA A 6 -38.49 -61.26 10.61
C ALA A 6 -38.12 -59.79 10.87
N ARG A 7 -38.98 -58.77 10.71
CA ARG A 7 -40.23 -58.46 9.98
C ARG A 7 -40.47 -56.96 10.28
N ALA A 8 -41.04 -56.20 9.34
CA ALA A 8 -41.33 -54.75 9.37
C ALA A 8 -42.31 -54.31 10.51
N PRO A 9 -42.54 -53.00 10.81
CA PRO A 9 -43.33 -52.11 9.91
C PRO A 9 -43.04 -50.57 9.95
N SER A 10 -43.47 -49.91 8.86
CA SER A 10 -44.15 -48.59 8.74
C SER A 10 -43.79 -47.38 9.64
N ALA A 11 -43.31 -46.30 9.02
CA ALA A 11 -43.75 -44.90 9.20
C ALA A 11 -43.01 -44.01 8.17
N LEU A 12 -43.66 -43.39 7.17
CA LEU A 12 -44.44 -42.14 7.22
C LEU A 12 -43.58 -40.89 7.50
N ALA A 13 -43.05 -40.25 6.44
CA ALA A 13 -42.77 -38.81 6.44
C ALA A 13 -42.60 -38.29 5.00
N SER A 14 -43.59 -37.53 4.55
CA SER A 14 -43.65 -36.81 3.27
C SER A 14 -42.67 -35.63 3.23
N PRO A 15 -42.11 -35.26 2.07
CA PRO A 15 -41.46 -33.96 1.89
C PRO A 15 -42.50 -32.86 1.63
N PRO A 16 -42.37 -31.64 2.19
CA PRO A 16 -43.24 -30.53 1.85
C PRO A 16 -42.93 -29.99 0.45
N SER A 17 -43.98 -29.99 -0.37
CA SER A 17 -44.17 -29.26 -1.61
C SER A 17 -43.97 -27.75 -1.44
N GLY A 18 -42.94 -27.20 -2.07
CA GLY A 18 -42.81 -25.76 -2.32
C GLY A 18 -43.48 -25.37 -3.66
N PRO A 19 -44.23 -24.25 -3.73
CA PRO A 19 -45.01 -23.91 -4.90
C PRO A 19 -44.14 -23.34 -6.04
N CYS A 20 -44.30 -23.93 -7.23
CA CYS A 20 -44.12 -23.24 -8.50
C CYS A 20 -45.12 -22.07 -8.56
N SER A 21 -44.63 -20.84 -8.70
CA SER A 21 -45.45 -19.71 -9.13
C SER A 21 -44.85 -19.09 -10.38
N SER A 22 -45.64 -19.24 -11.43
CA SER A 22 -45.58 -18.68 -12.76
C SER A 22 -45.47 -17.16 -12.80
N SER A 23 -44.71 -16.67 -13.78
CA SER A 23 -44.82 -15.33 -14.32
C SER A 23 -46.26 -14.97 -14.72
N PRO A 24 -46.61 -13.68 -14.66
CA PRO A 24 -47.02 -13.01 -15.91
C PRO A 24 -46.45 -11.59 -16.06
N ARG A 25 -45.90 -11.30 -17.25
CA ARG A 25 -45.97 -9.96 -17.90
C ARG A 25 -47.36 -9.84 -18.56
N PRO A 26 -47.84 -8.67 -19.06
CA PRO A 26 -47.18 -7.38 -19.25
C PRO A 26 -48.01 -6.17 -18.74
N GLY A 27 -47.32 -5.10 -18.36
CA GLY A 27 -47.96 -3.82 -17.99
C GLY A 27 -47.05 -2.67 -18.36
N ALA A 28 -47.42 -1.97 -19.42
CA ALA A 28 -46.71 -0.83 -19.98
C ALA A 28 -46.59 0.32 -18.97
N SER A 29 -45.40 0.88 -18.84
CA SER A 29 -45.22 2.28 -18.45
C SER A 29 -44.01 2.83 -19.20
N SER A 30 -44.22 4.01 -19.77
CA SER A 30 -43.38 4.71 -20.73
C SER A 30 -41.94 4.92 -20.26
N PRO A 31 -40.94 4.80 -21.15
CA PRO A 31 -39.63 5.38 -20.89
C PRO A 31 -39.70 6.89 -21.08
N SER A 32 -39.55 7.63 -19.99
CA SER A 32 -39.20 9.05 -20.00
C SER A 32 -37.95 9.24 -20.85
N SER A 33 -38.11 10.07 -21.88
CA SER A 33 -37.08 10.53 -22.80
C SER A 33 -35.94 11.20 -22.04
N CYS A 34 -34.86 10.46 -21.75
CA CYS A 34 -33.58 11.03 -21.37
C CYS A 34 -32.77 11.23 -22.65
N HIS A 35 -32.73 12.48 -23.09
CA HIS A 35 -32.00 12.95 -24.26
C HIS A 35 -30.49 12.84 -24.01
N VAL A 36 -29.90 11.68 -24.32
CA VAL A 36 -28.45 11.52 -24.38
C VAL A 36 -27.99 12.19 -25.66
N GLY A 37 -27.47 13.42 -25.53
CA GLY A 37 -26.82 14.14 -26.61
C GLY A 37 -25.65 13.32 -27.17
N ALA A 38 -25.86 12.72 -28.34
CA ALA A 38 -24.81 12.12 -29.14
C ALA A 38 -23.85 13.23 -29.61
N LYS A 39 -22.85 13.56 -28.79
CA LYS A 39 -21.70 14.32 -29.26
C LYS A 39 -20.94 13.44 -30.26
N ARG A 40 -20.93 13.87 -31.52
CA ARG A 40 -20.11 13.30 -32.60
C ARG A 40 -18.69 13.04 -32.07
N PRO A 41 -18.09 11.86 -32.33
CA PRO A 41 -16.67 11.69 -32.12
C PRO A 41 -15.95 12.62 -33.11
N GLN A 42 -15.43 13.73 -32.61
CA GLN A 42 -14.45 14.51 -33.36
C GLN A 42 -13.23 13.60 -33.52
N ARG A 43 -12.96 13.22 -34.76
CA ARG A 43 -11.71 12.61 -35.19
C ARG A 43 -10.58 13.52 -34.75
N VAL A 44 -9.91 13.19 -33.65
CA VAL A 44 -8.66 13.83 -33.25
C VAL A 44 -7.62 13.42 -34.27
N SER A 45 -7.37 14.30 -35.22
CA SER A 45 -6.29 14.17 -36.18
C SER A 45 -4.99 14.34 -35.39
N LEU A 46 -4.30 13.22 -35.14
CA LEU A 46 -2.92 13.22 -34.68
C LEU A 46 -2.08 13.99 -35.71
N SER A 47 -1.68 15.21 -35.35
CA SER A 47 -0.50 15.83 -35.95
C SER A 47 0.65 15.62 -34.97
N ALA A 48 1.65 14.89 -35.43
CA ALA A 48 2.89 14.69 -34.71
C ALA A 48 3.56 16.06 -34.46
N PRO A 49 4.08 16.33 -33.25
CA PRO A 49 4.95 17.48 -33.06
C PRO A 49 6.29 17.21 -33.77
N SER A 50 6.41 17.70 -35.00
CA SER A 50 7.66 17.87 -35.69
C SER A 50 8.44 19.02 -35.05
N SER A 51 9.45 18.69 -34.25
CA SER A 51 10.78 19.32 -34.19
C SER A 51 11.31 19.41 -32.75
N PRO A 52 12.53 18.93 -32.49
CA PRO A 52 13.26 19.28 -31.27
C PRO A 52 13.70 20.74 -31.38
N MET A 53 13.12 21.63 -30.58
CA MET A 53 13.68 22.96 -30.38
C MET A 53 14.98 22.83 -29.60
N HIS A 54 16.08 22.81 -30.35
CA HIS A 54 17.41 23.10 -29.84
C HIS A 54 17.44 24.55 -29.35
N CYS A 55 17.28 24.77 -28.04
CA CYS A 55 17.68 26.01 -27.40
C CYS A 55 19.21 26.12 -27.45
N SER A 56 19.71 26.61 -28.58
CA SER A 56 21.08 27.03 -28.78
C SER A 56 21.23 28.42 -28.16
N TYR A 57 21.65 28.46 -26.90
CA TYR A 57 22.08 29.71 -26.28
C TYR A 57 23.49 30.04 -26.79
N SER A 58 23.56 30.84 -27.85
CA SER A 58 24.82 31.44 -28.30
C SER A 58 25.19 32.57 -27.35
N LEU A 59 25.97 32.25 -26.31
CA LEU A 59 26.60 33.24 -25.46
C LEU A 59 27.79 33.85 -26.20
N THR A 60 27.51 34.86 -27.01
CA THR A 60 28.54 35.79 -27.49
C THR A 60 29.00 36.62 -26.30
N PHE A 61 30.11 36.21 -25.69
CA PHE A 61 30.79 36.97 -24.65
C PHE A 61 31.43 38.23 -25.27
N PRO A 62 31.10 39.45 -24.81
CA PRO A 62 31.89 40.62 -25.17
C PRO A 62 33.28 40.48 -24.51
N SER A 63 34.32 40.47 -25.32
CA SER A 63 35.71 40.58 -24.89
C SER A 63 35.90 41.92 -24.17
N GLN A 64 36.05 41.88 -22.85
CA GLN A 64 36.40 43.07 -22.07
C GLN A 64 37.85 43.46 -22.33
N PRO A 65 38.16 44.76 -22.53
CA PRO A 65 39.53 45.22 -22.62
C PRO A 65 40.25 45.08 -21.28
N ASP A 66 41.49 44.60 -21.38
CA ASP A 66 42.46 44.44 -20.30
C ASP A 66 42.77 45.81 -19.68
N ALA A 67 42.14 46.07 -18.54
CA ALA A 67 42.46 47.21 -17.70
C ALA A 67 43.20 46.69 -16.47
N THR A 68 44.52 46.60 -16.58
CA THR A 68 45.44 46.49 -15.44
C THR A 68 45.32 47.74 -14.56
N ARG A 69 44.24 47.80 -13.77
CA ARG A 69 44.06 48.77 -12.70
C ARG A 69 44.54 48.11 -11.42
N THR A 70 45.78 48.40 -11.04
CA THR A 70 46.34 48.07 -9.72
C THR A 70 45.47 48.77 -8.66
N ARG A 71 44.49 48.04 -8.12
CA ARG A 71 43.66 48.52 -7.01
C ARG A 71 44.51 48.49 -5.74
N PRO A 72 44.59 49.59 -4.97
CA PRO A 72 45.27 49.57 -3.68
C PRO A 72 44.59 48.54 -2.76
N PRO A 73 45.34 47.87 -1.86
CA PRO A 73 44.75 46.92 -0.93
C PRO A 73 43.76 47.67 -0.03
N MET A 74 42.47 47.46 -0.27
CA MET A 74 41.41 47.86 0.65
C MET A 74 41.57 47.04 1.93
N THR A 75 42.20 47.63 2.94
CA THR A 75 42.18 47.12 4.31
C THR A 75 40.74 47.05 4.78
N ARG A 76 40.16 45.84 4.78
CA ARG A 76 38.82 45.59 5.29
C ARG A 76 38.78 46.01 6.77
N PRO A 77 37.80 46.82 7.21
CA PRO A 77 37.61 47.07 8.63
C PRO A 77 37.40 45.72 9.31
N ARG A 78 38.20 45.47 10.35
CA ARG A 78 38.13 44.25 11.15
C ARG A 78 36.76 44.27 11.82
N ASN A 79 35.87 43.35 11.39
CA ASN A 79 34.58 43.18 12.01
C ASN A 79 34.82 42.91 13.51
N PRO A 80 34.29 43.72 14.44
CA PRO A 80 34.48 43.44 15.87
C PRO A 80 33.91 42.05 16.13
N GLN A 81 34.77 41.13 16.56
CA GLN A 81 34.34 39.82 17.02
C GLN A 81 33.48 40.03 18.27
N SER A 82 32.17 40.00 18.11
CA SER A 82 31.22 39.97 19.22
C SER A 82 31.36 38.60 19.91
N GLY A 83 31.81 38.62 21.16
CA GLY A 83 31.78 37.43 22.01
C GLY A 83 30.35 37.06 22.36
N VAL A 84 30.01 35.78 22.24
CA VAL A 84 28.72 35.23 22.72
C VAL A 84 28.74 35.31 24.24
N THR A 85 27.70 35.86 24.85
CA THR A 85 27.62 35.90 26.32
C THR A 85 27.25 34.53 26.87
N LEU A 86 27.72 34.19 28.07
CA LEU A 86 27.35 32.93 28.72
C LEU A 86 25.83 32.83 28.91
N LEU A 87 25.18 33.95 29.23
CA LEU A 87 23.74 34.05 29.39
C LEU A 87 22.97 33.70 28.11
N GLU A 88 23.46 34.16 26.95
CA GLU A 88 22.83 33.90 25.66
C GLU A 88 22.82 32.41 25.33
N VAL A 89 23.95 31.73 25.54
CA VAL A 89 24.02 30.28 25.34
C VAL A 89 23.14 29.54 26.37
N MET A 90 23.05 30.02 27.62
CA MET A 90 22.18 29.41 28.63
C MET A 90 20.69 29.49 28.25
N ILE A 91 20.22 30.66 27.83
CA ILE A 91 18.81 30.84 27.44
C ILE A 91 18.48 29.99 26.22
N VAL A 92 19.37 29.93 25.22
CA VAL A 92 19.17 29.12 24.02
C VAL A 92 19.05 27.64 24.37
N LEU A 93 19.96 27.11 25.20
CA LEU A 93 19.89 25.71 25.62
C LEU A 93 18.65 25.42 26.48
N ALA A 94 18.22 26.36 27.32
CA ALA A 94 17.01 26.23 28.13
C ALA A 94 15.75 26.12 27.25
N VAL A 95 15.63 26.95 26.20
CA VAL A 95 14.49 26.89 25.27
C VAL A 95 14.51 25.62 24.42
N ILE A 96 15.68 25.18 23.96
CA ILE A 96 15.81 23.90 23.22
C ILE A 96 15.38 22.73 24.11
N ALA A 97 15.84 22.68 25.36
CA ALA A 97 15.45 21.63 26.30
C ALA A 97 13.93 21.60 26.56
N LEU A 98 13.30 22.78 26.70
CA LEU A 98 11.84 22.91 26.86
C LEU A 98 11.09 22.35 25.64
N ILE A 99 11.48 22.77 24.43
CA ILE A 99 10.80 22.36 23.19
C ILE A 99 10.99 20.86 22.96
N VAL A 100 12.20 20.34 23.11
CA VAL A 100 12.48 18.91 22.91
C VAL A 100 11.73 18.08 23.95
N GLY A 101 11.75 18.49 25.22
CA GLY A 101 11.08 17.77 26.30
C GLY A 101 9.57 17.66 26.09
N PHE A 102 8.92 18.71 25.60
CA PHE A 102 7.47 18.70 25.38
C PHE A 102 7.04 18.17 23.99
N GLY A 103 7.86 18.40 22.96
CA GLY A 103 7.54 18.05 21.58
C GLY A 103 7.77 16.57 21.24
N ALA A 104 8.79 15.93 21.84
CA ALA A 104 9.20 14.58 21.47
C ALA A 104 8.10 13.49 21.64
N PRO A 105 7.31 13.43 22.73
CA PRO A 105 6.33 12.37 22.93
C PRO A 105 5.20 12.37 21.87
N ARG A 106 4.73 13.56 21.48
CA ARG A 106 3.65 13.72 20.50
C ARG A 106 4.06 13.24 19.11
N LEU A 107 5.31 13.51 18.75
CA LEU A 107 5.85 13.11 17.47
C LEU A 107 5.95 11.58 17.37
N MET A 108 6.44 10.92 18.42
CA MET A 108 6.55 9.44 18.41
C MET A 108 5.19 8.76 18.32
N GLU A 109 4.16 9.25 19.00
CA GLU A 109 2.81 8.70 18.89
C GLU A 109 2.24 8.84 17.47
N SER A 110 2.54 9.95 16.78
CA SER A 110 2.11 10.14 15.39
C SER A 110 2.83 9.21 14.41
N PHE A 111 4.14 9.02 14.58
CA PHE A 111 4.91 8.08 13.78
C PHE A 111 4.46 6.64 13.99
N GLY A 112 4.21 6.25 15.25
CA GLY A 112 3.73 4.91 15.55
C GLY A 112 2.39 4.60 14.88
N ARG A 113 1.41 5.51 15.00
CA ARG A 113 0.12 5.37 14.30
C ARG A 113 0.27 5.29 12.78
N ALA A 114 1.13 6.12 12.20
CA ALA A 114 1.38 6.09 10.76
C ALA A 114 1.98 4.75 10.31
N LYS A 115 2.86 4.15 11.12
CA LYS A 115 3.41 2.81 10.86
C LYS A 115 2.36 1.72 10.99
N SER A 116 1.56 1.71 12.04
CA SER A 116 0.47 0.73 12.19
C SER A 116 -0.50 0.81 11.00
N GLN A 117 -0.88 2.01 10.57
CA GLN A 117 -1.73 2.19 9.39
C GLN A 117 -1.04 1.74 8.09
N ALA A 118 0.26 1.99 7.93
CA ALA A 118 1.02 1.49 6.79
C ALA A 118 1.07 -0.04 6.77
N ALA A 119 1.17 -0.69 7.94
CA ALA A 119 1.13 -2.14 8.06
C ALA A 119 -0.23 -2.71 7.63
N GLU A 120 -1.34 -2.09 8.05
CA GLU A 120 -2.69 -2.47 7.62
C GLU A 120 -2.85 -2.38 6.09
N VAL A 121 -2.35 -1.31 5.48
CA VAL A 121 -2.38 -1.13 4.02
C VAL A 121 -1.51 -2.17 3.30
N ALA A 122 -0.30 -2.42 3.80
CA ALA A 122 0.59 -3.44 3.24
C ALA A 122 -0.05 -4.84 3.31
N MET A 123 -0.69 -5.19 4.43
CA MET A 123 -1.42 -6.44 4.57
C MET A 123 -2.64 -6.52 3.65
N ALA A 124 -3.36 -5.42 3.43
CA ALA A 124 -4.45 -5.38 2.47
C ALA A 124 -3.96 -5.63 1.03
N ASN A 125 -2.81 -5.07 0.67
CA ASN A 125 -2.16 -5.33 -0.62
C ASN A 125 -1.74 -6.80 -0.75
N LEU A 126 -1.10 -7.37 0.28
CA LEU A 126 -0.73 -8.79 0.33
C LEU A 126 -1.96 -9.70 0.21
N LYS A 127 -3.04 -9.39 0.92
CA LYS A 127 -4.32 -10.09 0.81
C LYS A 127 -4.83 -10.08 -0.63
N GLY A 128 -4.77 -8.94 -1.30
CA GLY A 128 -5.12 -8.80 -2.72
C GLY A 128 -4.23 -9.66 -3.63
N ALA A 129 -2.91 -9.66 -3.41
CA ALA A 129 -1.95 -10.46 -4.16
C ALA A 129 -2.20 -11.97 -3.99
N VAL A 130 -2.46 -12.43 -2.75
CA VAL A 130 -2.81 -13.83 -2.45
C VAL A 130 -4.14 -14.22 -3.12
N GLN A 131 -5.13 -13.33 -3.15
CA GLN A 131 -6.38 -13.57 -3.86
C GLN A 131 -6.18 -13.65 -5.38
N LEU A 132 -5.31 -12.80 -5.95
CA LEU A 132 -4.99 -12.83 -7.37
C LEU A 132 -4.26 -14.14 -7.74
N PHE A 133 -3.32 -14.58 -6.90
CA PHE A 133 -2.69 -15.90 -7.02
C PHE A 133 -3.75 -17.02 -7.06
N TYR A 134 -4.76 -16.96 -6.19
CA TYR A 134 -5.86 -17.94 -6.19
C TYR A 134 -6.69 -17.89 -7.47
N ILE A 135 -6.98 -16.70 -8.00
CA ILE A 135 -7.73 -16.53 -9.26
C ILE A 135 -6.99 -17.17 -10.44
N ASP A 136 -5.67 -17.01 -10.51
CA ASP A 136 -4.87 -17.51 -11.63
C ASP A 136 -4.53 -19.01 -11.52
N THR A 137 -4.22 -19.48 -10.30
CA THR A 137 -3.72 -20.85 -10.07
C THR A 137 -4.79 -21.81 -9.56
N GLY A 138 -5.92 -21.29 -9.07
CA GLY A 138 -7.02 -22.06 -8.50
C GLY A 138 -6.79 -22.53 -7.05
N ARG A 139 -5.68 -22.16 -6.41
CA ARG A 139 -5.38 -22.50 -5.01
C ARG A 139 -4.65 -21.37 -4.30
N TYR A 140 -4.68 -21.37 -2.97
CA TYR A 140 -3.82 -20.49 -2.18
C TYR A 140 -2.38 -21.04 -2.12
N PRO A 141 -1.38 -20.19 -1.86
CA PRO A 141 -0.04 -20.65 -1.51
C PRO A 141 -0.10 -21.60 -0.31
N THR A 142 0.73 -22.63 -0.30
CA THR A 142 0.87 -23.51 0.86
C THR A 142 1.74 -22.85 1.93
N GLU A 143 1.68 -23.32 3.17
CA GLU A 143 2.53 -22.80 4.25
C GLU A 143 4.04 -22.93 3.94
N GLY A 144 4.46 -24.00 3.23
CA GLY A 144 5.84 -24.19 2.81
C GLY A 144 6.30 -23.28 1.66
N GLU A 145 5.36 -22.84 0.82
CA GLU A 145 5.64 -21.85 -0.24
C GLU A 145 5.61 -20.42 0.32
N GLY A 146 4.69 -20.16 1.26
CA GLY A 146 4.50 -18.88 1.93
C GLY A 146 4.24 -17.72 0.97
N LEU A 147 4.61 -16.52 1.41
CA LEU A 147 4.48 -15.31 0.58
C LEU A 147 5.50 -15.24 -0.56
N ALA A 148 6.53 -16.09 -0.56
CA ALA A 148 7.52 -16.14 -1.63
C ALA A 148 6.91 -16.56 -2.98
N ALA A 149 5.83 -17.36 -2.95
CA ALA A 149 5.06 -17.74 -4.14
C ALA A 149 4.40 -16.54 -4.87
N LEU A 150 4.30 -15.39 -4.20
CA LEU A 150 3.80 -14.16 -4.79
C LEU A 150 4.84 -13.46 -5.67
N LEU A 151 6.13 -13.64 -5.37
CA LEU A 151 7.24 -13.05 -6.13
C LEU A 151 7.77 -13.99 -7.21
N ALA A 152 7.88 -15.28 -6.91
CA ALA A 152 8.41 -16.28 -7.81
C ALA A 152 7.41 -17.42 -8.00
N ALA A 153 7.36 -17.97 -9.21
CA ALA A 153 6.51 -19.12 -9.51
C ALA A 153 6.96 -20.34 -8.68
N PRO A 154 6.09 -20.90 -7.82
CA PRO A 154 6.41 -22.14 -7.11
C PRO A 154 6.37 -23.35 -8.06
N GLU A 155 7.08 -24.41 -7.71
CA GLU A 155 7.17 -25.61 -8.53
C GLU A 155 5.80 -26.30 -8.68
N GLY A 156 5.50 -26.76 -9.90
CA GLY A 156 4.26 -27.51 -10.17
C GLY A 156 2.98 -26.68 -10.24
N VAL A 157 3.07 -25.34 -10.23
CA VAL A 157 1.90 -24.47 -10.41
C VAL A 157 1.71 -24.09 -11.87
N ALA A 158 0.62 -24.59 -12.46
CA ALA A 158 0.18 -24.17 -13.77
C ALA A 158 -0.48 -22.78 -13.71
N ASN A 159 -0.36 -22.01 -14.80
CA ASN A 159 -1.03 -20.71 -15.00
C ASN A 159 -0.64 -19.59 -14.04
N TRP A 160 0.53 -19.67 -13.38
CA TRP A 160 1.09 -18.53 -12.64
C TRP A 160 1.39 -17.36 -13.60
N LYS A 161 0.87 -16.17 -13.30
CA LYS A 161 1.03 -14.95 -14.13
C LYS A 161 1.75 -13.82 -13.41
N GLY A 162 2.38 -14.12 -12.29
CA GLY A 162 3.06 -13.13 -11.46
C GLY A 162 4.31 -12.53 -12.12
N PRO A 163 5.08 -11.74 -11.37
CA PRO A 163 4.97 -11.50 -9.92
C PRO A 163 3.71 -10.72 -9.54
N TYR A 164 3.13 -11.02 -8.38
CA TYR A 164 1.94 -10.37 -7.84
C TYR A 164 2.25 -9.22 -6.88
N LEU A 165 3.55 -9.02 -6.60
CA LEU A 165 4.10 -7.94 -5.78
C LEU A 165 5.25 -7.28 -6.55
N ASP A 166 5.55 -6.02 -6.23
CA ASP A 166 6.59 -5.27 -6.94
C ASP A 166 7.99 -5.67 -6.47
N GLY A 167 8.14 -6.13 -5.23
CA GLY A 167 9.40 -6.68 -4.75
C GLY A 167 9.35 -7.27 -3.35
N GLU A 168 10.52 -7.72 -2.87
CA GLU A 168 10.68 -8.31 -1.53
C GLU A 168 10.39 -7.32 -0.40
N THR A 169 10.49 -6.01 -0.65
CA THR A 169 10.13 -4.98 0.32
C THR A 169 8.65 -5.02 0.69
N ASP A 170 7.78 -5.50 -0.19
CA ASP A 170 6.33 -5.63 0.08
C ASP A 170 6.02 -6.82 1.01
N LEU A 171 7.00 -7.71 1.23
CA LEU A 171 6.90 -8.82 2.18
C LEU A 171 7.30 -8.42 3.60
N ALA A 172 7.87 -7.24 3.78
CA ALA A 172 8.27 -6.70 5.06
C ALA A 172 7.27 -5.67 5.57
N ASP A 173 7.06 -5.66 6.88
CA ASP A 173 6.27 -4.68 7.58
C ASP A 173 7.03 -3.34 7.76
N PRO A 174 6.37 -2.27 8.24
CA PRO A 174 7.00 -0.96 8.45
C PRO A 174 8.11 -0.92 9.52
N TRP A 175 8.32 -2.01 10.24
CA TRP A 175 9.42 -2.21 11.20
C TRP A 175 10.52 -3.10 10.63
N GLY A 176 10.40 -3.55 9.36
CA GLY A 176 11.39 -4.31 8.63
C GLY A 176 11.35 -5.81 8.89
N ARG A 177 10.25 -6.33 9.47
CA ARG A 177 10.06 -7.75 9.76
C ARG A 177 9.19 -8.40 8.69
N PRO A 178 9.43 -9.66 8.30
CA PRO A 178 8.57 -10.32 7.33
C PRO A 178 7.17 -10.56 7.90
N PHE A 179 6.14 -10.41 7.07
CA PHE A 179 4.78 -10.81 7.44
C PHE A 179 4.70 -12.33 7.64
N THR A 180 3.95 -12.74 8.66
CA THR A 180 3.69 -14.16 8.92
C THR A 180 2.46 -14.59 8.14
N TYR A 181 2.61 -15.65 7.33
CA TYR A 181 1.53 -16.27 6.58
C TYR A 181 1.17 -17.62 7.17
N THR A 182 -0.12 -17.88 7.35
CA THR A 182 -0.65 -19.15 7.83
C THR A 182 -1.73 -19.68 6.89
N ALA A 183 -1.70 -20.98 6.59
CA ALA A 183 -2.68 -21.63 5.72
C ALA A 183 -2.95 -23.07 6.20
N PRO A 184 -4.14 -23.39 6.72
CA PRO A 184 -5.33 -22.53 6.84
C PRO A 184 -5.16 -21.44 7.92
N GLY A 185 -5.88 -20.33 7.75
CA GLY A 185 -5.93 -19.27 8.75
C GLY A 185 -6.97 -19.54 9.84
N GLU A 186 -6.93 -18.78 10.94
CA GLU A 186 -7.87 -18.94 12.06
C GLU A 186 -9.32 -18.63 11.67
N THR A 187 -9.52 -17.57 10.86
CA THR A 187 -10.84 -17.06 10.47
C THR A 187 -11.17 -17.33 9.00
N GLY A 188 -10.26 -17.93 8.23
CA GLY A 188 -10.39 -18.01 6.78
C GLY A 188 -9.41 -18.99 6.11
N PRO A 189 -9.36 -18.99 4.77
CA PRO A 189 -8.51 -19.92 4.02
C PRO A 189 -7.01 -19.67 4.25
N PHE A 190 -6.64 -18.47 4.64
CA PHE A 190 -5.30 -18.09 5.06
C PHE A 190 -5.39 -16.97 6.10
N GLY A 191 -4.30 -16.75 6.85
CA GLY A 191 -4.12 -15.63 7.76
C GLY A 191 -2.83 -14.87 7.43
N LEU A 192 -2.86 -13.56 7.68
CA LEU A 192 -1.68 -12.69 7.64
C LEU A 192 -1.53 -11.99 8.97
N THR A 193 -0.31 -12.01 9.54
CA THR A 193 -0.04 -11.37 10.84
C THR A 193 1.28 -10.61 10.84
N THR A 194 1.30 -9.44 11.47
CA THR A 194 2.52 -8.75 11.95
C THR A 194 2.45 -8.59 13.47
N LEU A 195 3.61 -8.63 14.12
CA LEU A 195 3.79 -8.53 15.56
C LEU A 195 4.00 -7.09 16.05
N GLY A 196 3.80 -6.08 15.18
CA GLY A 196 4.00 -4.68 15.53
C GLY A 196 5.47 -4.28 15.78
N ARG A 197 5.67 -3.16 16.49
CA ARG A 197 7.00 -2.58 16.72
C ARG A 197 7.91 -3.46 17.57
N ASP A 198 7.41 -3.96 18.70
CA ASP A 198 8.18 -4.80 19.63
C ASP A 198 8.44 -6.20 19.05
N GLY A 199 7.57 -6.63 18.14
CA GLY A 199 7.54 -7.92 17.49
C GLY A 199 7.48 -9.08 18.46
N GLN A 200 6.70 -8.89 19.51
CA GLN A 200 6.28 -9.92 20.43
C GLN A 200 4.77 -10.07 20.30
N PRO A 201 4.23 -11.29 20.51
CA PRO A 201 2.80 -11.47 20.49
C PRO A 201 2.13 -10.64 21.60
N GLY A 202 1.02 -9.99 21.26
CA GLY A 202 0.24 -9.14 22.14
C GLY A 202 0.53 -7.66 21.95
N GLY A 203 0.90 -6.98 23.04
CA GLY A 203 1.22 -5.56 23.04
C GLY A 203 0.01 -4.60 22.97
N SER A 204 0.30 -3.30 22.89
CA SER A 204 -0.72 -2.25 22.82
C SER A 204 -0.23 -1.05 22.00
N GLY A 205 -1.16 -0.34 21.35
CA GLY A 205 -0.80 0.83 20.54
C GLY A 205 0.01 0.44 19.31
N GLU A 206 1.26 0.91 19.21
CA GLU A 206 2.16 0.54 18.09
C GLU A 206 2.74 -0.88 18.24
N ASP A 207 2.74 -1.41 19.47
CA ASP A 207 3.23 -2.75 19.79
C ASP A 207 2.14 -3.82 19.61
N SER A 208 0.92 -3.46 19.18
CA SER A 208 -0.15 -4.44 19.03
C SER A 208 0.02 -5.28 17.77
N ASP A 209 -0.23 -6.58 17.89
CA ASP A 209 -0.39 -7.49 16.74
C ASP A 209 -1.51 -7.01 15.80
N ILE A 210 -1.27 -7.11 14.49
CA ILE A 210 -2.26 -6.83 13.45
C ILE A 210 -2.45 -8.10 12.62
N SER A 211 -3.68 -8.62 12.54
CA SER A 211 -4.02 -9.84 11.80
C SER A 211 -5.21 -9.66 10.84
N LEU A 212 -5.22 -10.40 9.72
CA LEU A 212 -6.26 -10.39 8.66
C LEU A 212 -6.64 -11.79 8.17
#